data_AF-A0A069D0L5-F1
#
_entry.id   AF-A0A069D0L5-F1
#
_cell.length_a   1.000
_cell.length_b   1.000
_cell.length_c   1.000
_cell.angle_alpha   90.00
_cell.angle_beta   90.00
_cell.angle_gamma   90.00
#
_symmetry.space_group_name_H-M   'P 1'
#
loop_
_entity.id
_entity.type
_entity.pdbx_description
1 polymer ?
#
loop_
_entity_poly.entity_id
_entity_poly.type
_entity_poly.pdbx_seq_one_letter_code
_entity_poly.pdbx_strand_id
1 'polypeptide(L)'
;MSEKEQYYPTGDYKCDFISYYPYQKVGIKAGKSEIGVSVNKDQTSTGSFSSSDFLVASQKNIITSTAPVDLNYKHIFLQNKNKTEIKWKR
;
A
#
# COMPACT_ATOMS: atom_id res chain seq x y z
N MET A 1 19.50 -4.39 -4.02
CA MET A 1 18.98 -3.17 -3.37
C MET A 1 19.55 -3.18 -1.97
N SER A 2 20.34 -2.20 -1.55
CA SER A 2 20.74 -2.12 -0.14
C SER A 2 19.58 -1.53 0.65
N GLU A 3 19.27 -2.11 1.80
CA GLU A 3 18.40 -1.43 2.77
C GLU A 3 19.09 -0.14 3.19
N LYS A 4 18.31 0.95 3.22
CA LYS A 4 18.76 2.24 3.72
C LYS A 4 17.92 2.54 4.95
N GLU A 5 18.56 2.55 6.10
CA GLU A 5 17.91 2.94 7.34
C GLU A 5 17.60 4.44 7.30
N GLN A 6 16.34 4.78 7.50
CA GLN A 6 15.86 6.16 7.58
C GLN A 6 15.59 6.45 9.04
N TYR A 7 16.40 7.35 9.63
CA TYR A 7 16.22 7.80 11.00
C TYR A 7 15.39 9.09 11.03
N TYR A 8 14.41 9.13 11.93
CA TYR A 8 13.60 10.33 12.17
C TYR A 8 14.41 11.37 12.96
N PRO A 9 14.05 12.66 12.89
CA PRO A 9 14.70 13.71 13.68
C PRO A 9 14.67 13.37 15.17
N THR A 10 15.80 13.50 15.84
CA THR A 10 15.90 13.37 17.30
C THR A 10 15.26 14.57 18.00
N GLY A 11 14.42 14.33 19.02
CA GLY A 11 13.72 15.36 19.81
C GLY A 11 12.26 15.01 20.11
N ASP A 12 11.53 15.87 20.81
CA ASP A 12 10.12 15.68 21.22
C ASP A 12 9.11 16.02 20.10
N TYR A 13 9.37 15.50 18.90
CA TYR A 13 8.52 15.74 17.74
C TYR A 13 7.51 14.62 17.56
N LYS A 14 6.31 15.01 17.10
CA LYS A 14 5.30 14.06 16.64
C LYS A 14 5.42 13.89 15.14
N CYS A 15 5.47 12.64 14.69
CA CYS A 15 5.55 12.30 13.28
C CYS A 15 4.25 11.64 12.81
N ASP A 16 3.81 12.03 11.62
CA ASP A 16 2.75 11.36 10.88
C ASP A 16 3.39 10.51 9.78
N PHE A 17 2.96 9.26 9.70
CA PHE A 17 3.45 8.25 8.78
C PHE A 17 2.34 7.93 7.79
N ILE A 18 2.68 7.98 6.50
CA ILE A 18 1.80 7.56 5.41
C ILE A 18 2.63 6.64 4.52
N SER A 19 2.08 5.47 4.22
CA SER A 19 2.71 4.50 3.33
C SER A 19 1.67 3.91 2.38
N TYR A 20 2.15 3.40 1.25
CA TYR A 20 1.32 2.75 0.26
C TYR A 20 2.08 1.61 -0.42
N TYR A 21 1.32 0.68 -0.98
CA TYR A 21 1.80 -0.41 -1.81
C TYR A 21 0.88 -0.57 -3.04
N PRO A 22 1.40 -0.95 -4.22
CA PRO A 22 2.82 -1.13 -4.55
C PRO A 22 3.59 0.20 -4.67
N TYR A 23 4.91 0.14 -4.47
CA TYR A 23 5.80 1.30 -4.62
C TYR A 23 5.80 1.81 -6.05
N GLN A 24 5.76 3.14 -6.21
CA GLN A 24 5.92 3.82 -7.49
C GLN A 24 7.11 4.76 -7.43
N LYS A 25 7.98 4.72 -8.45
CA LYS A 25 9.15 5.61 -8.53
C LYS A 25 8.75 7.09 -8.52
N VAL A 26 7.66 7.41 -9.22
CA VAL A 26 7.02 8.73 -9.18
C VAL A 26 5.80 8.61 -8.26
N GLY A 27 6.05 8.65 -6.95
CA GLY A 27 5.02 8.55 -5.92
C GLY A 27 4.28 9.87 -5.67
N ILE A 28 3.86 10.08 -4.41
CA ILE A 28 3.24 11.33 -3.97
C ILE A 28 4.26 12.47 -4.05
N LYS A 29 3.94 13.51 -4.83
CA LYS A 29 4.79 14.71 -4.94
C LYS A 29 4.72 15.53 -3.65
N ALA A 30 5.83 16.18 -3.29
CA ALA A 30 5.86 17.08 -2.14
C ALA A 30 4.74 18.15 -2.24
N GLY A 31 4.01 18.35 -1.14
CA GLY A 31 2.87 19.28 -1.08
C GLY A 31 1.60 18.80 -1.80
N LYS A 32 1.53 17.53 -2.23
CA LYS A 32 0.32 16.91 -2.79
C LYS A 32 -0.15 15.76 -1.89
N SER A 33 -1.44 15.44 -2.02
CA SER A 33 -2.09 14.35 -1.29
C SER A 33 -2.72 13.32 -2.22
N GLU A 34 -2.34 13.35 -3.51
CA GLU A 34 -2.90 12.53 -4.57
C GLU A 34 -1.81 11.65 -5.17
N ILE A 35 -2.17 10.42 -5.52
CA ILE A 35 -1.32 9.48 -6.25
C ILE A 35 -2.14 8.83 -7.37
N GLY A 36 -1.56 8.77 -8.56
CA GLY A 36 -2.16 8.06 -9.69
C GLY A 36 -1.98 6.56 -9.52
N VAL A 37 -3.07 5.81 -9.68
CA VAL A 37 -3.07 4.34 -9.58
C VAL A 37 -3.78 3.75 -10.79
N SER A 38 -3.33 2.57 -11.22
CA SER A 38 -3.91 1.85 -12.36
C SER A 38 -4.09 0.39 -12.00
N VAL A 39 -5.11 -0.23 -12.59
CA VAL A 39 -5.44 -1.64 -12.37
C VAL A 39 -5.24 -2.41 -13.67
N ASN A 40 -4.56 -3.55 -13.60
CA ASN A 40 -4.48 -4.47 -14.72
C ASN A 40 -5.84 -5.11 -14.96
N LYS A 41 -6.29 -5.11 -16.22
CA LYS A 41 -7.55 -5.77 -16.60
C LYS A 41 -7.45 -7.28 -16.46
N ASP A 42 -6.31 -7.85 -16.85
CA ASP A 42 -5.98 -9.26 -16.62
C ASP A 42 -5.19 -9.38 -15.32
N GLN A 43 -5.81 -9.99 -14.30
CA GLN A 43 -5.22 -10.24 -12.99
C GLN A 43 -5.01 -11.73 -12.71
N THR A 44 -4.93 -12.56 -13.75
CA THR A 44 -4.75 -14.02 -13.60
C THR A 44 -3.37 -14.38 -13.03
N SER A 45 -2.36 -13.55 -13.27
CA SER A 45 -1.01 -13.73 -12.70
C SER A 45 -0.87 -13.04 -11.35
N THR A 46 -0.06 -13.61 -10.46
CA THR A 46 0.29 -13.00 -9.17
C THR A 46 0.87 -11.60 -9.33
N GLY A 47 1.74 -11.38 -10.33
CA GLY A 47 2.35 -10.07 -10.57
C GLY A 47 1.32 -9.02 -11.00
N SER A 48 0.41 -9.38 -11.90
CA SER A 48 -0.66 -8.48 -12.36
C SER A 48 -1.66 -8.17 -11.23
N PHE A 49 -1.97 -9.16 -10.39
CA PHE A 49 -2.81 -8.98 -9.21
C PHE A 49 -2.15 -8.06 -8.18
N SER A 50 -0.93 -8.39 -7.73
CA SER A 50 -0.20 -7.60 -6.72
C SER A 50 0.08 -6.16 -7.15
N SER A 51 0.32 -5.93 -8.45
CA SER A 51 0.50 -4.55 -8.97
C SER A 51 -0.81 -3.75 -9.05
N SER A 52 -1.96 -4.43 -9.00
CA SER A 52 -3.29 -3.82 -9.02
C SER A 52 -3.92 -3.68 -7.64
N ASP A 53 -3.41 -4.41 -6.64
CA ASP A 53 -3.92 -4.42 -5.28
C ASP A 53 -3.35 -3.25 -4.48
N PHE A 54 -4.00 -2.09 -4.58
CA PHE A 54 -3.52 -0.88 -3.94
C PHE A 54 -3.88 -0.85 -2.45
N LEU A 55 -2.84 -0.71 -1.63
CA LEU A 55 -2.92 -0.65 -0.17
C LEU A 55 -2.42 0.69 0.35
N VAL A 56 -3.04 1.18 1.41
CA VAL A 56 -2.56 2.34 2.16
C VAL A 56 -2.52 2.05 3.65
N ALA A 57 -1.54 2.64 4.33
CA ALA A 57 -1.44 2.68 5.77
C ALA A 57 -1.15 4.11 6.22
N SER A 58 -1.72 4.49 7.35
CA SER A 58 -1.44 5.78 7.97
C SER A 58 -1.41 5.65 9.48
N GLN A 59 -0.43 6.28 10.11
CA GLN A 59 -0.35 6.38 11.56
C GLN A 59 0.05 7.80 11.94
N LYS A 60 -0.68 8.40 12.89
CA LYS A 60 -0.52 9.81 13.23
C LYS A 60 -0.06 10.00 14.67
N ASN A 61 0.53 11.15 14.94
CA ASN A 61 0.95 11.56 16.28
C ASN A 61 1.91 10.57 16.97
N ILE A 62 2.76 9.90 16.20
CA ILE A 62 3.75 8.98 16.76
C ILE A 62 4.87 9.79 17.39
N ILE A 63 5.10 9.53 18.67
CA ILE A 63 6.24 10.07 19.40
C ILE A 63 7.50 9.36 18.88
N THR A 64 8.50 10.16 18.53
CA THR A 64 9.83 9.70 18.16
C THR A 64 10.39 8.74 19.21
N SER A 65 10.80 7.56 18.77
CA SER A 65 11.45 6.57 19.62
C SER A 65 12.29 5.63 18.75
N THR A 66 13.04 4.73 19.39
CA THR A 66 13.76 3.64 18.70
C THR A 66 12.86 2.47 18.36
N ALA A 67 11.59 2.47 18.78
CA ALA A 67 10.65 1.42 18.48
C ALA A 67 10.20 1.48 17.01
N PRO A 68 9.97 0.33 16.37
CA PRO A 68 9.36 0.30 15.04
C PRO A 68 7.94 0.87 15.07
N VAL A 69 7.51 1.41 13.94
CA VAL A 69 6.14 1.92 13.75
C VAL A 69 5.33 0.89 12.99
N ASP A 70 4.32 0.33 13.65
CA ASP A 70 3.39 -0.61 13.04
C ASP A 70 2.45 0.11 12.06
N LEU A 71 2.41 -0.38 10.82
CA LEU A 71 1.56 0.15 9.76
C LEU A 71 0.51 -0.88 9.35
N ASN A 72 -0.75 -0.57 9.65
CA ASN A 72 -1.90 -1.41 9.30
C ASN A 72 -2.42 -1.05 7.91
N TYR A 73 -2.12 -1.90 6.92
CA TYR A 73 -2.51 -1.68 5.53
C TYR A 73 -3.97 -2.06 5.28
N LYS A 74 -4.64 -1.24 4.48
CA LYS A 74 -6.02 -1.47 4.02
C LYS A 74 -6.06 -1.55 2.50
N HIS A 75 -6.75 -2.55 1.97
CA HIS A 75 -7.10 -2.62 0.56
C HIS A 75 -8.07 -1.50 0.21
N ILE A 76 -7.75 -0.72 -0.82
CA ILE A 76 -8.60 0.40 -1.27
C ILE A 76 -9.60 -0.04 -2.34
N PHE A 77 -9.24 -1.04 -3.13
CA PHE A 77 -10.13 -1.60 -4.15
C PHE A 77 -10.90 -2.81 -3.64
N LEU A 78 -11.99 -3.14 -4.34
CA LEU A 78 -12.81 -4.31 -4.08
C LEU A 78 -12.44 -5.44 -5.04
N GLN A 79 -12.40 -6.67 -4.52
CA GLN A 79 -12.16 -7.86 -5.33
C GLN A 79 -13.48 -8.48 -5.80
N ASN A 80 -13.71 -8.50 -7.11
CA ASN A 80 -14.82 -9.24 -7.70
C ASN A 80 -14.44 -10.71 -7.89
N LYS A 81 -15.12 -11.61 -7.18
CA LYS A 81 -14.95 -13.06 -7.32
C LYS A 81 -16.09 -13.63 -8.15
N ASN A 82 -15.81 -13.96 -9.40
CA ASN A 82 -16.77 -14.69 -10.23
C ASN A 82 -16.59 -16.19 -10.00
N LYS A 83 -17.62 -16.88 -9.51
CA LYS A 83 -17.65 -18.33 -9.38
C LYS A 83 -18.55 -18.90 -10.48
N THR A 84 -17.97 -19.60 -11.45
CA THR A 84 -18.73 -20.35 -12.46
C THR A 84 -18.98 -21.76 -11.97
N GLU A 85 -20.24 -22.11 -11.70
CA GLU A 85 -20.67 -23.49 -11.47
C GLU A 85 -21.12 -24.11 -12.80
N ILE A 86 -20.33 -25.05 -13.32
CA ILE A 86 -20.72 -25.84 -14.50
C ILE A 86 -21.59 -27.00 -14.00
N LYS A 87 -22.90 -26.89 -14.19
CA LYS A 87 -23.84 -28.00 -13.95
C LYS A 87 -23.94 -28.85 -15.22
N TRP A 88 -23.37 -30.05 -15.19
CA TRP A 88 -23.64 -31.08 -16.19
C TRP A 88 -25.07 -31.61 -15.98
N LYS A 89 -25.95 -31.46 -16.98
CA LYS A 89 -27.20 -32.22 -17.06
C LYS A 89 -26.89 -33.57 -17.71
N ARG A 90 -27.28 -34.67 -17.04
CA ARG A 90 -27.43 -35.99 -17.65
C ARG A 90 -28.76 -36.07 -18.39
#